data_AF-A0A7Z8QU63-F1
#
_entry.id   AF-A0A7Z8QU63-F1
#
_cell.length_a   1.000
_cell.length_b   1.000
_cell.length_c   1.000
_cell.angle_alpha   90.00
_cell.angle_beta   90.00
_cell.angle_gamma   90.00
#
_symmetry.space_group_name_H-M   'P 1'
#
loop_
_entity.id
_entity.type
_entity.pdbx_description
1 polymer ?
#
loop_
_entity_poly.entity_id
_entity_poly.type
_entity_poly.pdbx_seq_one_letter_code
_entity_poly.pdbx_strand_id
1 'polypeptide(L)' 'LCEKNKRRYAAIESEKLSHGGVNYISALLECDPKTIRQGKKELTELELDITGIRQPGGGRKKRPLPLNTVE' A
#
# COMPACT_ATOMS: atom_id res chain seq x y z
N LEU A 1 -7.82 0.38 4.78
CA LEU A 1 -6.51 -0.03 4.23
C LEU A 1 -6.77 -0.97 3.04
N CYS A 2 -6.19 -0.74 1.86
CA CYS A 2 -6.34 -1.67 0.74
C CYS A 2 -5.62 -2.99 1.01
N GLU A 3 -6.01 -4.07 0.33
CA GLU A 3 -5.41 -5.41 0.52
C GLU A 3 -3.89 -5.43 0.27
N LYS A 4 -3.41 -4.65 -0.70
CA LYS A 4 -1.97 -4.48 -0.99
C LYS A 4 -1.22 -3.98 0.24
N ASN A 5 -1.75 -2.95 0.89
CA ASN A 5 -1.14 -2.36 2.08
C ASN A 5 -1.22 -3.27 3.30
N LYS A 6 -2.33 -4.01 3.49
CA LYS A 6 -2.45 -5.00 4.56
C LYS A 6 -1.38 -6.09 4.45
N ARG A 7 -1.21 -6.64 3.25
CA ARG A 7 -0.24 -7.70 2.99
C ARG A 7 1.21 -7.23 3.16
N ARG A 8 1.54 -6.02 2.68
CA ARG A 8 2.86 -5.41 2.85
C ARG A 8 3.16 -5.11 4.33
N TYR A 9 2.18 -4.61 5.05
CA TYR A 9 2.29 -4.39 6.50
C TYR A 9 2.61 -5.71 7.22
N ALA A 10 1.85 -6.78 6.95
CA ALA A 10 2.10 -8.09 7.54
C ALA A 10 3.51 -8.62 7.21
N ALA A 11 4.01 -8.37 6.00
CA ALA A 11 5.39 -8.72 5.62
C ALA A 11 6.42 -7.97 6.47
N ILE A 12 6.30 -6.64 6.61
CA ILE A 12 7.20 -5.82 7.43
C ILE A 12 7.19 -6.29 8.89
N GLU A 13 6.01 -6.48 9.49
CA GLU A 13 5.92 -6.94 10.88
C GLU A 13 6.53 -8.33 11.07
N SER A 14 6.39 -9.22 10.08
CA SER A 14 7.00 -10.56 10.15
C SER A 14 8.53 -10.55 10.07
N GLU A 15 9.15 -9.52 9.49
CA GLU A 15 10.61 -9.38 9.39
C GLU A 15 11.24 -8.78 10.65
N LYS A 16 10.47 -8.05 11.45
CA LYS A 16 10.92 -7.58 12.77
C LYS A 16 11.09 -8.72 13.77
N LEU A 17 10.42 -9.85 13.52
CA LEU A 17 10.48 -11.05 14.33
C LEU A 17 11.53 -12.01 13.78
N SER A 18 12.13 -12.81 14.67
CA SER A 18 13.09 -13.85 14.31
C SER A 18 12.37 -15.08 13.70
N HIS A 19 12.89 -16.29 13.93
CA HIS A 19 12.28 -17.51 13.39
C HIS A 19 10.82 -17.67 13.83
N GLY A 20 9.96 -18.03 12.89
CA GLY A 20 8.53 -18.20 13.13
C GLY A 20 7.69 -16.92 13.03
N GLY A 21 8.30 -15.74 12.78
CA GLY A 21 7.58 -14.47 12.63
C GLY A 21 6.44 -14.51 11.61
N VAL A 22 6.63 -15.24 10.49
CA VAL A 22 5.58 -15.43 9.49
C VAL A 22 4.37 -16.18 10.03
N ASN A 23 4.58 -17.26 10.80
CA ASN A 23 3.49 -18.04 11.37
C ASN A 23 2.77 -17.26 12.47
N TYR A 24 3.53 -16.53 13.29
CA TYR A 24 2.97 -15.69 14.35
C TYR A 24 2.09 -14.58 13.77
N ILE A 25 2.59 -13.81 12.80
CA ILE A 25 1.84 -12.72 12.18
C ILE A 25 0.66 -13.25 11.34
N SER A 26 0.80 -14.42 10.72
CA SER A 26 -0.29 -15.09 10.00
C SER A 26 -1.46 -15.41 10.94
N ALA A 27 -1.18 -15.97 12.12
CA ALA A 27 -2.20 -16.25 13.12
C ALA A 27 -2.79 -14.96 13.71
N LEU A 28 -1.95 -13.96 14.00
CA LEU A 28 -2.38 -12.69 14.59
C LEU A 28 -3.28 -11.86 13.67
N LEU A 29 -2.98 -11.84 12.37
CA LEU A 29 -3.72 -11.06 11.38
C LEU A 29 -4.75 -11.91 10.60
N GLU A 30 -4.95 -13.16 10.98
CA GLU A 30 -5.87 -14.11 10.34
C GLU A 30 -5.70 -14.18 8.82
N CYS A 31 -4.45 -14.25 8.35
CA CYS A 31 -4.13 -14.29 6.93
C CYS A 31 -3.23 -15.49 6.59
N ASP A 32 -3.34 -16.02 5.38
CA ASP A 32 -2.49 -17.13 4.93
C ASP A 32 -1.00 -16.72 4.95
N PRO A 33 -0.07 -17.57 5.45
CA PRO A 33 1.38 -17.31 5.36
C PRO A 33 1.86 -16.95 3.94
N LYS A 34 1.20 -17.46 2.88
CA LYS A 34 1.45 -17.09 1.48
C LYS A 34 1.19 -15.61 1.21
N THR A 35 0.19 -15.01 1.86
CA THR A 35 -0.06 -13.57 1.83
C THR A 35 1.18 -12.83 2.30
N ILE A 36 1.73 -13.18 3.47
CA ILE A 36 2.94 -12.55 4.01
C ILE A 36 4.13 -12.71 3.05
N ARG A 37 4.35 -13.91 2.50
CA ARG A 37 5.41 -14.17 1.51
C ARG A 37 5.26 -13.32 0.25
N GLN A 38 4.04 -13.18 -0.25
CA GLN A 38 3.75 -12.31 -1.39
C GLN A 38 3.98 -10.84 -1.03
N GLY A 39 3.68 -10.42 0.21
CA GLY A 39 4.05 -9.11 0.76
C GLY A 39 5.54 -8.83 0.68
N LYS A 40 6.37 -9.79 1.09
CA LYS A 40 7.83 -9.67 1.01
C LYS A 40 8.33 -9.48 -0.43
N LYS A 41 7.80 -10.27 -1.38
CA LYS A 41 8.14 -10.11 -2.81
C LYS A 41 7.81 -8.70 -3.35
N GLU A 42 6.67 -8.15 -2.95
CA GLU A 42 6.28 -6.81 -3.38
C GLU A 42 7.00 -5.66 -2.68
N LEU A 43 7.68 -5.92 -1.56
CA LEU A 43 8.58 -4.96 -0.93
C LEU A 43 9.93 -4.92 -1.64
N THR A 44 10.35 -6.03 -2.27
CA THR A 44 11.56 -6.08 -3.10
C THR A 44 11.38 -5.46 -4.48
N GLU A 45 10.14 -5.32 -4.96
CA GLU A 45 9.83 -4.58 -6.19
C GLU A 45 9.97 -3.08 -5.92
N LEU A 46 10.93 -2.43 -6.61
CA LEU A 46 11.40 -1.05 -6.38
C LEU A 46 10.30 0.01 -6.53
N GLU A 47 9.17 -0.32 -7.15
CA GLU A 47 8.09 0.61 -7.44
C GLU A 47 6.93 0.43 -6.45
N LEU A 48 7.08 1.09 -5.29
CA LEU A 48 5.95 1.33 -4.40
C LEU A 48 5.07 2.42 -5.00
N ASP A 49 4.29 2.05 -6.01
CA ASP A 49 3.26 2.94 -6.54
C ASP A 49 2.25 3.25 -5.42
N ILE A 50 2.36 4.47 -4.87
CA ILE A 50 1.47 5.06 -3.87
C ILE A 50 0.32 5.82 -4.53
N THR A 51 0.30 5.90 -5.87
CA THR A 51 -0.78 6.60 -6.56
C THR A 51 -2.09 5.86 -6.33
N GLY A 52 -3.13 6.63 -6.04
CA GLY A 52 -4.46 6.07 -5.87
C GLY A 52 -4.95 5.51 -7.21
N ILE A 53 -5.48 4.27 -7.21
CA ILE A 53 -6.06 3.63 -8.40
C ILE A 53 -7.24 4.43 -8.96
N ARG A 54 -7.87 5.28 -8.14
CA ARG A 54 -9.02 6.10 -8.54
C ARG A 54 -8.59 7.21 -9.51
N GLN A 55 -9.15 7.13 -10.72
CA GLN A 55 -9.13 8.23 -11.67
C GLN A 55 -10.03 9.39 -11.20
N PRO A 56 -9.74 10.64 -11.62
CA PRO A 56 -10.66 11.75 -11.38
C PRO A 56 -12.03 11.43 -11.99
N GLY A 57 -13.09 11.78 -11.27
CA GLY A 57 -14.45 11.60 -11.77
C GLY A 57 -14.72 12.47 -13.00
N GLY A 58 -15.60 12.02 -13.90
CA GLY A 58 -15.98 12.74 -15.13
C GLY A 58 -16.84 14.00 -14.93
N GLY A 59 -16.89 14.54 -13.71
CA GLY A 59 -17.71 15.71 -13.37
C GLY A 59 -17.21 17.01 -14.02
N ARG A 60 -17.99 18.07 -13.86
CA ARG A 60 -17.68 19.39 -14.43
C ARG A 60 -16.32 19.90 -13.91
N LYS A 61 -15.40 20.18 -14.83
CA LYS A 61 -14.08 20.76 -14.51
C LYS A 61 -14.25 22.14 -13.86
N LYS A 62 -13.42 22.44 -12.86
CA LYS A 62 -13.36 23.77 -12.25
C LYS A 62 -12.85 24.77 -13.29
N ARG A 63 -13.33 26.02 -13.20
CA ARG A 63 -12.73 27.12 -13.99
C ARG A 63 -11.26 27.28 -13.56
N PRO A 64 -10.31 27.36 -14.49
CA PRO A 64 -8.93 27.69 -14.15
C PRO A 64 -8.89 29.08 -13.48
N LEU A 65 -8.03 29.23 -12.49
CA LEU A 65 -7.80 30.51 -11.82
C LEU A 65 -7.28 31.54 -12.84
N PRO A 66 -7.69 32.81 -12.76
CA PRO A 66 -7.16 33.84 -13.65
C PRO A 66 -5.65 33.99 -13.41
N LEU A 67 -4.86 33.84 -14.47
CA LEU A 67 -3.50 34.37 -14.53
C LEU A 67 -3.65 35.89 -14.46
N ASN A 68 -3.56 36.47 -13.26
CA ASN A 68 -3.25 37.89 -12.99
C ASN A 68 -3.25 38.10 -11.47
N THR A 69 -2.12 37.82 -10.84
CA THR A 69 -1.76 38.41 -9.54
C THR A 69 -0.28 38.77 -9.65
N VAL A 70 -0.05 39.82 -10.41
CA VAL A 70 1.17 40.64 -10.37
C VAL A 70 0.63 42.03 -10.08
N GLU A 71 0.65 42.42 -8.81
CA GLU A 71 1.06 43.74 -8.32
C GLU A 71 1.74 43.52 -6.95
#